data_AF-A0A2S6HX78-F1
#
_entry.id   AF-A0A2S6HX78-F1
#
_cell.length_a   1.000
_cell.length_b   1.000
_cell.length_c   1.000
_cell.angle_alpha   90.00
_cell.angle_beta   90.00
_cell.angle_gamma   90.00
#
_symmetry.space_group_name_H-M   'P 1'
#
loop_
_entity.id
_entity.type
_entity.pdbx_description
1 polymer ?
#
loop_
_entity_poly.entity_id
_entity_poly.type
_entity_poly.pdbx_seq_one_letter_code
_entity_poly.pdbx_strand_id
1 'polypeptide(L)'
;MARTLEEQLKRFINTELDSITPDMDEERRLLEIHKELNKRSDFMKFRKNKFAVALTSIMVIMLFGTVTAVAAGKITGYISTSDEKTHSAAELRELSKTKMQTSPKIPDNFSNGMTFVNGYISEVKGVDDDNNQVITYSEVYANYGGNQQVTLTSNVHQDMASEDSDLPGQNEVYQDIKLTAKEELYLFLPEGKEPTEEDKKLEEEGKLTISYGSGQEERKLFRSVSWSENGIDYLIFTFADKELNSLTSMAKEVIDMK
;
A
#
# COMPACT_ATOMS: atom_id res chain seq x y z
N MET A 1 34.50 36.05 7.49
CA MET A 1 34.49 34.81 6.68
C MET A 1 33.25 34.02 7.07
N ALA A 2 32.23 34.05 6.21
CA ALA A 2 31.03 33.26 6.41
C ALA A 2 31.37 31.78 6.17
N ARG A 3 31.14 30.92 7.16
CA ARG A 3 31.23 29.46 6.96
C ARG A 3 30.14 29.08 5.97
N THR A 4 30.49 28.29 4.95
CA THR A 4 29.52 27.82 3.97
C THR A 4 28.46 26.97 4.67
N LEU A 5 27.22 27.05 4.19
CA LEU A 5 26.07 26.30 4.70
C LEU A 5 26.37 24.79 4.79
N GLU A 6 27.19 24.29 3.87
CA GLU A 6 27.64 22.90 3.80
C GLU A 6 28.56 22.49 4.96
N GLU A 7 29.44 23.38 5.42
CA GLU A 7 30.31 23.15 6.58
C GLU A 7 29.50 23.11 7.90
N GLN A 8 28.47 23.95 7.99
CA GLN A 8 27.54 23.94 9.13
C GLN A 8 26.70 22.66 9.14
N LEU A 9 26.25 22.22 7.96
CA LEU A 9 25.48 20.99 7.80
C LEU A 9 26.30 19.74 8.15
N LYS A 10 27.55 19.64 7.68
CA LYS A 10 28.44 18.51 7.99
C LYS A 10 28.77 18.42 9.48
N ARG A 11 29.03 19.55 10.14
CA ARG A 11 29.27 19.56 11.59
C ARG A 11 28.05 19.14 12.40
N PHE A 12 26.87 19.61 12.02
CA PHE A 12 25.63 19.26 12.72
C PHE A 12 25.32 17.76 12.59
N ILE A 13 25.45 17.20 11.38
CA ILE A 13 25.24 15.78 11.11
C ILE A 13 26.21 14.91 11.92
N ASN A 14 27.49 15.25 11.96
CA ASN A 14 28.48 14.48 12.72
C ASN A 14 28.24 14.57 14.23
N THR A 15 27.80 15.72 14.74
CA THR A 15 27.50 15.89 16.18
C THR A 15 26.29 15.07 16.61
N GLU A 16 25.26 14.98 15.76
CA GLU A 16 24.05 14.19 16.02
C GLU A 16 24.33 12.68 15.89
N LEU A 17 25.10 12.26 14.87
CA LEU A 17 25.51 10.86 14.70
C LEU A 17 26.32 10.33 15.88
N ASP A 18 27.19 11.16 16.46
CA ASP A 18 27.98 10.81 17.65
C ASP A 18 27.14 10.76 18.94
N SER A 19 25.94 11.36 18.94
CA SER A 19 25.02 11.38 20.09
C SER A 19 24.05 10.20 20.12
N ILE A 20 23.94 9.46 19.01
CA ILE A 20 23.12 8.25 18.91
C ILE A 20 23.93 7.08 19.45
N THR A 21 23.67 6.70 20.70
CA THR A 21 24.32 5.55 21.34
C THR A 21 24.09 4.25 20.54
N PRO A 22 25.06 3.32 20.50
CA PRO A 22 25.07 2.18 19.56
C PRO A 22 24.10 1.03 19.90
N ASP A 23 23.16 1.23 20.83
CA ASP A 23 22.31 0.16 21.38
C ASP A 23 20.82 0.43 21.15
N MET A 24 20.46 0.80 19.92
CA MET A 24 19.07 1.01 19.51
C MET A 24 18.77 0.21 18.25
N ASP A 25 17.66 -0.53 18.29
CA ASP A 25 17.16 -1.39 17.22
C ASP A 25 17.01 -0.62 15.89
N GLU A 26 17.37 -1.25 14.78
CA GLU A 26 17.59 -0.61 13.47
C GLU A 26 16.34 0.15 12.97
N GLU A 27 15.16 -0.37 13.30
CA GLU A 27 13.86 0.25 13.00
C GLU A 27 13.62 1.57 13.75
N ARG A 28 14.06 1.68 15.02
CA ARG A 28 13.94 2.93 15.78
C ARG A 28 14.85 4.02 15.25
N ARG A 29 16.04 3.64 14.78
CA ARG A 29 16.97 4.55 14.09
C ARG A 29 16.35 5.12 12.81
N LEU A 30 15.69 4.28 12.02
CA LEU A 30 15.01 4.72 10.79
C LEU A 30 13.84 5.69 11.09
N LEU A 31 13.06 5.43 12.14
CA LEU A 31 11.97 6.31 12.57
C LEU A 31 12.48 7.68 13.06
N GLU A 32 13.56 7.72 13.82
CA GLU A 32 14.15 8.97 14.32
C GLU A 32 14.72 9.82 13.17
N ILE A 33 15.40 9.18 12.21
CA ILE A 33 15.89 9.83 10.98
C ILE A 33 14.72 10.41 10.18
N HIS A 34 13.62 9.68 10.07
CA HIS A 34 12.42 10.13 9.34
C HIS A 34 11.76 11.35 10.02
N LYS A 35 11.70 11.35 11.34
CA LYS A 35 11.18 12.46 12.15
C LYS A 35 12.01 13.73 12.00
N GLU A 36 13.32 13.61 11.92
CA GLU A 36 14.23 14.75 11.68
C GLU A 36 14.19 15.26 10.23
N LEU A 37 13.95 14.41 9.24
CA LEU A 37 13.75 14.82 7.85
C LEU A 37 12.44 15.62 7.68
N ASN A 38 11.36 15.25 8.39
CA ASN A 38 10.10 15.97 8.33
C ASN A 38 10.17 17.40 8.90
N LYS A 39 11.02 17.64 9.90
CA LYS A 39 11.29 19.00 10.40
C LYS A 39 11.99 19.90 9.36
N ARG A 40 12.58 19.32 8.30
CA ARG A 40 13.25 20.07 7.22
C ARG A 40 12.31 20.45 6.06
N SER A 41 11.08 19.93 6.00
CA SER A 41 10.18 20.18 4.85
C SER A 41 9.53 21.58 4.83
N ASP A 42 9.58 22.32 5.94
CA ASP A 42 8.98 23.67 6.04
C ASP A 42 9.70 24.73 5.17
N PHE A 43 10.85 24.43 4.57
CA PHE A 43 11.67 25.41 3.83
C PHE A 43 11.66 25.31 2.30
N MET A 44 10.86 24.44 1.66
CA MET A 44 10.88 24.34 0.19
C MET A 44 9.48 24.36 -0.44
N LYS A 45 8.83 25.53 -0.35
CA LYS A 45 7.77 25.90 -1.29
C LYS A 45 8.38 26.14 -2.68
N PHE A 46 7.69 25.61 -3.70
CA PHE A 46 7.91 25.70 -5.15
C PHE A 46 8.79 24.64 -5.81
N ARG A 47 8.14 23.58 -6.30
CA ARG A 47 8.03 23.31 -7.74
C ARG A 47 6.75 22.54 -8.02
N LYS A 48 5.92 23.06 -8.93
CA LYS A 48 4.81 22.32 -9.54
C LYS A 48 5.42 21.12 -10.26
N ASN A 49 5.28 19.92 -9.70
CA ASN A 49 5.37 18.64 -10.38
C ASN A 49 4.66 17.62 -9.46
N LYS A 50 3.97 16.70 -10.10
CA LYS A 50 2.90 15.85 -9.58
C LYS A 50 3.27 15.13 -8.28
N PHE A 51 2.37 15.25 -7.30
CA PHE A 51 2.18 14.47 -6.07
C PHE A 51 3.38 13.69 -5.53
N ALA A 52 4.11 14.36 -4.64
CA ALA A 52 4.90 13.73 -3.60
C ALA A 52 3.96 13.19 -2.52
N VAL A 53 3.72 11.88 -2.52
CA VAL A 53 3.29 11.15 -1.32
C VAL A 53 4.50 10.39 -0.81
N ALA A 54 5.32 11.08 -0.04
CA ALA A 54 6.34 10.47 0.79
C ALA A 54 5.73 10.25 2.18
N LEU A 55 5.26 9.04 2.47
CA LEU A 55 5.07 8.59 3.85
C LEU A 55 5.20 7.07 3.92
N THR A 56 6.38 6.65 4.41
CA THR A 56 6.65 5.38 5.10
C THR A 56 6.03 4.12 4.49
N SER A 57 6.69 3.56 3.48
CA SER A 57 6.80 2.12 3.11
C SER A 57 5.56 1.21 3.11
N ILE A 58 4.34 1.73 3.22
CA ILE A 58 3.10 0.96 3.11
C ILE A 58 2.43 1.40 1.83
N MET A 59 2.54 0.57 0.80
CA MET A 59 1.83 0.77 -0.46
C MET A 59 0.33 0.69 -0.17
N VAL A 60 -0.41 1.76 -0.47
CA VAL A 60 -1.86 1.67 -0.62
C VAL A 60 -2.11 0.88 -1.89
N ILE A 61 -2.62 -0.34 -1.75
CA ILE A 61 -2.95 -1.21 -2.86
C ILE A 61 -4.45 -1.11 -3.06
N MET A 62 -4.87 -0.36 -4.07
CA MET A 62 -6.28 -0.12 -4.32
C MET A 62 -6.92 -1.37 -4.92
N LEU A 63 -8.05 -1.78 -4.33
CA LEU A 63 -8.79 -3.00 -4.69
C LEU A 63 -9.36 -2.97 -6.12
N PHE A 64 -9.51 -1.77 -6.72
CA PHE A 64 -10.12 -1.58 -8.04
C PHE A 64 -9.45 -0.45 -8.85
N GLY A 65 -8.33 -0.76 -9.51
CA GLY A 65 -7.72 0.14 -10.50
C GLY A 65 -7.39 1.55 -10.00
N THR A 66 -7.12 2.47 -10.92
CA THR A 66 -6.92 3.89 -10.60
C THR A 66 -8.27 4.51 -10.29
N VAL A 67 -8.65 4.55 -9.02
CA VAL A 67 -9.84 5.26 -8.59
C VAL A 67 -9.58 6.76 -8.66
N THR A 68 -10.26 7.45 -9.58
CA THR A 68 -9.96 8.84 -9.92
C THR A 68 -10.93 9.85 -9.28
N ALA A 69 -12.08 9.42 -8.77
CA ALA A 69 -13.04 10.32 -8.13
C ALA A 69 -14.02 9.64 -7.17
N VAL A 70 -14.55 10.46 -6.27
CA VAL A 70 -15.71 10.18 -5.41
C VAL A 70 -16.72 11.31 -5.56
N ALA A 71 -17.91 11.15 -4.98
CA ALA A 71 -18.92 12.23 -4.98
C ALA A 71 -18.40 13.56 -4.44
N ALA A 72 -17.44 13.51 -3.50
CA ALA A 72 -16.82 14.68 -2.89
C ALA A 72 -15.75 15.38 -3.75
N GLY A 73 -15.28 14.76 -4.84
CA GLY A 73 -14.27 15.35 -5.70
C GLY A 73 -13.32 14.34 -6.35
N LYS A 74 -12.39 14.87 -7.14
CA LYS A 74 -11.34 14.09 -7.79
C LYS A 74 -10.28 13.69 -6.75
N ILE A 75 -9.83 12.44 -6.82
CA ILE A 75 -8.70 11.95 -6.03
C ILE A 75 -7.44 12.04 -6.90
N THR A 76 -6.40 12.65 -6.36
CA THR A 76 -5.09 12.83 -7.03
C THR A 76 -3.94 12.25 -6.24
N GLY A 77 -4.18 11.81 -5.00
CA GLY A 77 -3.23 11.07 -4.18
C GLY A 77 -3.89 10.30 -3.05
N TYR A 78 -3.13 9.38 -2.44
CA TYR A 78 -3.55 8.64 -1.26
C TYR A 78 -2.49 8.72 -0.17
N ILE A 79 -2.92 8.82 1.08
CA ILE A 79 -2.07 8.83 2.26
C ILE A 79 -2.58 7.76 3.22
N SER A 80 -1.70 6.94 3.75
CA SER A 80 -2.07 5.89 4.70
C SER A 80 -1.27 5.97 6.00
N THR A 81 -1.94 5.71 7.12
CA THR A 81 -1.31 5.56 8.43
C THR A 81 -1.76 4.25 9.06
N SER A 82 -0.80 3.44 9.51
CA SER A 82 -1.10 2.10 10.04
C SER A 82 -0.94 2.02 11.55
N ASP A 83 -1.78 1.17 12.14
CA ASP A 83 -1.71 0.77 13.53
C ASP A 83 -0.52 -0.17 13.81
N GLU A 84 -0.30 -0.44 15.09
CA GLU A 84 0.57 -1.54 15.53
C GLU A 84 0.10 -2.88 14.96
N LYS A 85 1.07 -3.74 14.66
CA LYS A 85 0.81 -5.08 14.14
C LYS A 85 0.22 -5.97 15.24
N THR A 86 -0.84 -6.68 14.87
CA THR A 86 -1.37 -7.84 15.58
C THR A 86 -0.66 -9.11 15.12
N HIS A 87 -0.53 -10.09 16.01
CA HIS A 87 0.15 -11.36 15.73
C HIS A 87 -0.79 -12.56 15.76
N SER A 88 -2.10 -12.33 15.85
CA SER A 88 -3.12 -13.35 15.67
C SER A 88 -4.26 -12.86 14.77
N ALA A 89 -4.81 -13.76 13.96
CA ALA A 89 -5.97 -13.43 13.12
C ALA A 89 -7.20 -13.11 13.98
N ALA A 90 -7.34 -13.75 15.16
CA ALA A 90 -8.41 -13.46 16.11
C ALA A 90 -8.37 -12.01 16.62
N GLU A 91 -7.20 -11.51 17.04
CA GLU A 91 -7.04 -10.10 17.44
C GLU A 91 -7.34 -9.16 16.28
N LEU A 92 -6.90 -9.47 15.05
CA LEU A 92 -7.18 -8.64 13.88
C LEU A 92 -8.67 -8.57 13.57
N ARG A 93 -9.40 -9.68 13.68
CA ARG A 93 -10.88 -9.71 13.51
C ARG A 93 -11.56 -8.84 14.56
N GLU A 94 -11.16 -8.91 15.83
CA GLU A 94 -11.73 -8.08 16.90
C GLU A 94 -11.40 -6.59 16.72
N LEU A 95 -10.18 -6.27 16.29
CA LEU A 95 -9.78 -4.91 15.96
C LEU A 95 -10.61 -4.35 14.79
N SER A 96 -10.87 -5.18 13.77
CA SER A 96 -11.69 -4.82 12.60
C SER A 96 -13.11 -4.47 12.99
N LYS A 97 -13.73 -5.24 13.90
CA LYS A 97 -15.07 -4.94 14.44
C LYS A 97 -15.11 -3.58 15.13
N THR A 98 -14.07 -3.25 15.88
CA THR A 98 -14.02 -2.02 16.67
C THR A 98 -13.72 -0.80 15.78
N LYS A 99 -12.76 -0.91 14.85
CA LYS A 99 -12.27 0.22 14.05
C LYS A 99 -13.07 0.46 12.77
N MET A 100 -13.55 -0.59 12.14
CA MET A 100 -14.23 -0.50 10.84
C MET A 100 -15.74 -0.74 10.94
N GLN A 101 -16.23 -1.16 12.12
CA GLN A 101 -17.63 -1.56 12.32
C GLN A 101 -18.06 -2.69 11.35
N THR A 102 -17.10 -3.49 10.89
CA THR A 102 -17.33 -4.63 10.00
C THR A 102 -16.54 -5.86 10.48
N SER A 103 -16.90 -7.04 9.98
CA SER A 103 -16.27 -8.32 10.33
C SER A 103 -15.72 -8.99 9.07
N PRO A 104 -14.59 -8.53 8.52
CA PRO A 104 -13.99 -9.16 7.36
C PRO A 104 -13.58 -10.60 7.67
N LYS A 105 -13.74 -11.47 6.68
CA LYS A 105 -13.28 -12.86 6.75
C LYS A 105 -11.77 -12.89 6.63
N ILE A 106 -11.09 -13.28 7.71
CA ILE A 106 -9.63 -13.38 7.79
C ILE A 106 -9.31 -14.81 8.21
N PRO A 107 -8.88 -15.73 7.35
CA PRO A 107 -8.54 -17.10 7.75
C PRO A 107 -7.31 -17.16 8.67
N ASP A 108 -7.25 -18.13 9.58
CA ASP A 108 -6.02 -18.43 10.34
C ASP A 108 -4.99 -19.16 9.47
N ASN A 109 -5.47 -20.05 8.60
CA ASN A 109 -4.66 -20.88 7.72
C ASN A 109 -5.41 -21.11 6.40
N PHE A 110 -4.66 -21.30 5.32
CA PHE A 110 -5.15 -21.77 4.03
C PHE A 110 -4.79 -23.23 3.82
N SER A 111 -5.56 -23.93 2.98
CA SER A 111 -5.38 -25.35 2.66
C SER A 111 -4.03 -25.66 2.00
N ASN A 112 -3.42 -24.66 1.34
CA ASN A 112 -2.09 -24.75 0.74
C ASN A 112 -0.93 -24.64 1.76
N GLY A 113 -1.23 -24.60 3.07
CA GLY A 113 -0.25 -24.56 4.16
C GLY A 113 0.22 -23.15 4.53
N MET A 114 -0.31 -22.09 3.91
CA MET A 114 -0.02 -20.73 4.34
C MET A 114 -0.74 -20.41 5.64
N THR A 115 0.00 -19.91 6.62
CA THR A 115 -0.52 -19.53 7.94
C THR A 115 -0.45 -18.02 8.11
N PHE A 116 -1.38 -17.46 8.89
CA PHE A 116 -1.34 -16.07 9.32
C PHE A 116 -0.03 -15.78 10.07
N VAL A 117 0.59 -14.63 9.79
CA VAL A 117 1.86 -14.20 10.41
C VAL A 117 1.67 -12.94 11.25
N ASN A 118 1.05 -11.92 10.66
CA ASN A 118 0.70 -10.67 11.32
C ASN A 118 -0.36 -9.94 10.51
N GLY A 119 -0.98 -8.93 11.11
CA GLY A 119 -1.82 -8.01 10.38
C GLY A 119 -2.02 -6.69 11.10
N TYR A 120 -2.54 -5.71 10.40
CA TYR A 120 -2.74 -4.35 10.91
C TYR A 120 -3.92 -3.70 10.19
N ILE A 121 -4.41 -2.60 10.73
CA ILE A 121 -5.39 -1.75 10.08
C ILE A 121 -4.69 -0.46 9.66
N SER A 122 -4.92 -0.03 8.44
CA SER A 122 -4.47 1.25 7.91
C SER A 122 -5.66 2.18 7.71
N GLU A 123 -5.55 3.42 8.18
CA GLU A 123 -6.45 4.49 7.75
C GLU A 123 -5.93 5.06 6.44
N VAL A 124 -6.71 4.90 5.37
CA VAL A 124 -6.43 5.41 4.04
C VAL A 124 -7.20 6.71 3.83
N LYS A 125 -6.55 7.71 3.25
CA LYS A 125 -7.10 9.01 2.88
C LYS A 125 -6.86 9.26 1.41
N GLY A 126 -7.92 9.45 0.64
CA GLY A 126 -7.80 10.03 -0.70
C GLY A 126 -7.81 11.55 -0.60
N VAL A 127 -6.90 12.21 -1.32
CA VAL A 127 -6.75 13.68 -1.32
C VAL A 127 -6.87 14.27 -2.73
N ASP A 128 -7.25 15.54 -2.82
CA ASP A 128 -7.28 16.32 -4.06
C ASP A 128 -5.95 17.05 -4.36
N ASP A 129 -5.92 17.84 -5.44
CA ASP A 129 -4.76 18.60 -5.91
C ASP A 129 -4.15 19.56 -4.85
N ASP A 130 -4.95 19.96 -3.86
CA ASP A 130 -4.59 20.90 -2.79
C ASP A 130 -4.31 20.17 -1.46
N ASN A 131 -4.20 18.83 -1.47
CA ASN A 131 -4.08 17.96 -0.30
C ASN A 131 -5.29 17.98 0.65
N ASN A 132 -6.47 18.41 0.19
CA ASN A 132 -7.68 18.29 0.98
C ASN A 132 -8.17 16.84 0.95
N GLN A 133 -8.59 16.34 2.10
CA GLN A 133 -9.18 15.00 2.19
C GLN A 133 -10.54 14.98 1.48
N VAL A 134 -10.69 14.09 0.49
CA VAL A 134 -11.95 13.85 -0.22
C VAL A 134 -12.62 12.54 0.20
N ILE A 135 -11.86 11.59 0.72
CA ILE A 135 -12.37 10.33 1.27
C ILE A 135 -11.43 9.80 2.35
N THR A 136 -11.99 9.07 3.32
CA THR A 136 -11.21 8.27 4.24
C THR A 136 -11.93 6.95 4.53
N TYR A 137 -11.15 5.88 4.62
CA TYR A 137 -11.64 4.55 4.98
C TYR A 137 -10.55 3.78 5.70
N SER A 138 -10.94 2.77 6.46
CA SER A 138 -10.00 1.83 7.06
C SER A 138 -9.86 0.59 6.18
N GLU A 139 -8.65 0.07 6.09
CA GLU A 139 -8.31 -1.14 5.35
C GLU A 139 -7.53 -2.09 6.26
N VAL A 140 -7.96 -3.35 6.30
CA VAL A 140 -7.26 -4.42 7.00
C VAL A 140 -6.21 -5.02 6.09
N TYR A 141 -5.05 -5.34 6.65
CA TYR A 141 -3.99 -6.10 6.01
C TYR A 141 -3.70 -7.35 6.84
N ALA A 142 -3.91 -8.53 6.27
CA ALA A 142 -3.57 -9.82 6.86
C ALA A 142 -2.48 -10.50 6.02
N ASN A 143 -1.33 -10.76 6.62
CA ASN A 143 -0.15 -11.29 5.93
C ASN A 143 0.04 -12.78 6.22
N TYR A 144 0.35 -13.54 5.17
CA TYR A 144 0.45 -15.00 5.19
C TYR A 144 1.80 -15.49 4.66
N GLY A 145 2.30 -16.56 5.28
CA GLY A 145 3.58 -17.19 4.93
C GLY A 145 4.81 -16.39 5.37
N GLY A 146 5.91 -17.10 5.65
CA GLY A 146 7.18 -16.48 6.04
C GLY A 146 7.63 -15.43 5.01
N ASN A 147 8.06 -14.26 5.48
CA ASN A 147 8.37 -13.06 4.69
C ASN A 147 7.17 -12.43 3.95
N GLN A 148 5.94 -12.57 4.45
CA GLN A 148 4.73 -11.90 3.90
C GLN A 148 4.52 -12.22 2.41
N GLN A 149 4.48 -13.52 2.11
CA GLN A 149 4.38 -14.00 0.73
C GLN A 149 3.05 -13.66 0.07
N VAL A 150 1.96 -13.61 0.83
CA VAL A 150 0.63 -13.26 0.34
C VAL A 150 -0.03 -12.34 1.36
N THR A 151 -0.73 -11.33 0.88
CA THR A 151 -1.51 -10.42 1.71
C THR A 151 -2.96 -10.48 1.27
N LEU A 152 -3.86 -10.63 2.25
CA LEU A 152 -5.30 -10.41 2.10
C LEU A 152 -5.60 -9.01 2.65
N THR A 153 -6.18 -8.15 1.83
CA THR A 153 -6.74 -6.88 2.29
C THR A 153 -8.24 -6.87 2.19
N SER A 154 -8.86 -6.05 3.04
CA SER A 154 -10.29 -5.84 3.01
C SER A 154 -10.68 -4.48 3.57
N ASN A 155 -11.67 -3.83 2.94
CA ASN A 155 -12.30 -2.61 3.43
C ASN A 155 -13.80 -2.61 3.14
N VAL A 156 -14.53 -1.79 3.87
CA VAL A 156 -15.94 -1.52 3.55
C VAL A 156 -16.01 -0.93 2.15
N HIS A 157 -16.97 -1.39 1.34
CA HIS A 157 -17.17 -0.93 -0.02
C HIS A 157 -17.27 0.59 -0.07
N GLN A 158 -16.51 1.20 -0.97
CA GLN A 158 -16.54 2.64 -1.21
C GLN A 158 -17.18 2.90 -2.57
N ASP A 159 -18.22 3.72 -2.61
CA ASP A 159 -18.84 4.15 -3.86
C ASP A 159 -17.93 5.15 -4.58
N MET A 160 -16.94 4.62 -5.31
CA MET A 160 -15.94 5.41 -6.02
C MET A 160 -16.05 5.17 -7.53
N ALA A 161 -15.79 6.21 -8.31
CA ALA A 161 -15.66 6.08 -9.75
C ALA A 161 -14.27 5.49 -10.05
N SER A 162 -14.25 4.21 -10.42
CA SER A 162 -13.09 3.56 -11.01
C SER A 162 -13.10 3.76 -12.53
N GLU A 163 -11.96 4.12 -13.11
CA GLU A 163 -11.74 3.84 -14.52
C GLU A 163 -11.57 2.33 -14.66
N ASP A 164 -12.43 1.69 -15.46
CA ASP A 164 -12.23 0.28 -15.82
C ASP A 164 -10.84 0.18 -16.45
N SER A 165 -9.91 -0.50 -15.77
CA SER A 165 -8.64 -0.79 -16.41
C SER A 165 -8.90 -1.77 -17.56
N ASP A 166 -8.57 -1.36 -18.79
CA ASP A 166 -8.62 -2.18 -20.02
C ASP A 166 -7.70 -3.42 -19.96
N LEU A 167 -6.99 -3.62 -18.84
CA LEU A 167 -6.17 -4.79 -18.60
C LEU A 167 -7.05 -6.04 -18.51
N PRO A 168 -6.77 -7.08 -19.33
CA PRO A 168 -7.58 -8.29 -19.36
C PRO A 168 -7.45 -9.06 -18.03
N GLY A 169 -8.45 -8.92 -17.17
CA GLY A 169 -8.63 -9.77 -15.99
C GLY A 169 -9.32 -11.08 -16.34
N GLN A 170 -8.88 -12.18 -15.73
CA GLN A 170 -9.60 -13.45 -15.77
C GLN A 170 -10.77 -13.35 -14.79
N ASN A 171 -11.98 -13.31 -15.34
CA ASN A 171 -13.20 -13.27 -14.54
C ASN A 171 -13.74 -14.69 -14.37
N GLU A 172 -14.11 -15.04 -13.15
CA GLU A 172 -14.88 -16.25 -12.86
C GLU A 172 -15.98 -15.95 -11.84
N VAL A 173 -16.97 -16.83 -11.76
CA VAL A 173 -18.06 -16.75 -10.78
C VAL A 173 -17.96 -17.96 -9.86
N TYR A 174 -17.98 -17.72 -8.55
CA TYR A 174 -18.00 -18.75 -7.52
C TYR A 174 -19.05 -18.39 -6.46
N GLN A 175 -20.03 -19.26 -6.23
CA GLN A 175 -21.15 -19.01 -5.31
C GLN A 175 -21.84 -17.66 -5.53
N ASP A 176 -22.13 -17.32 -6.80
CA ASP A 176 -22.72 -16.06 -7.22
C ASP A 176 -21.89 -14.79 -6.94
N ILE A 177 -20.63 -14.96 -6.49
CA ILE A 177 -19.65 -13.89 -6.31
C ILE A 177 -18.73 -13.85 -7.53
N LYS A 178 -18.57 -12.67 -8.13
CA LYS A 178 -17.63 -12.44 -9.23
C LYS A 178 -16.23 -12.24 -8.67
N LEU A 179 -15.29 -13.07 -9.09
CA LEU A 179 -13.86 -12.89 -8.84
C LEU A 179 -13.20 -12.32 -10.09
N THR A 180 -12.27 -11.40 -9.87
CA THR A 180 -11.44 -10.82 -10.94
C THR A 180 -9.98 -11.07 -10.59
N ALA A 181 -9.32 -11.93 -11.37
CA ALA A 181 -7.91 -12.23 -11.22
C ALA A 181 -7.08 -11.45 -12.26
N LYS A 182 -6.02 -10.78 -11.82
CA LYS A 182 -5.20 -9.90 -12.68
C LYS A 182 -3.70 -10.11 -12.42
N GLU A 183 -2.91 -9.79 -13.46
CA GLU A 183 -1.47 -9.59 -13.36
C GLU A 183 -1.15 -8.18 -13.88
N GLU A 184 -0.38 -7.42 -13.10
CA GLU A 184 -0.03 -6.04 -13.40
C GLU A 184 1.48 -5.84 -13.20
N LEU A 185 2.13 -5.16 -14.13
CA LEU A 185 3.54 -4.84 -13.99
C LEU A 185 3.69 -3.56 -13.17
N TYR A 186 4.52 -3.61 -12.13
CA TYR A 186 4.89 -2.45 -11.34
C TYR A 186 6.36 -2.09 -11.55
N LEU A 187 6.63 -0.79 -11.65
CA LEU A 187 7.96 -0.20 -11.57
C LEU A 187 8.03 0.68 -10.34
N PHE A 188 8.83 0.27 -9.36
CA PHE A 188 9.13 1.07 -8.18
C PHE A 188 10.39 1.88 -8.42
N LEU A 189 10.33 3.19 -8.18
CA LEU A 189 11.44 4.12 -8.36
C LEU A 189 11.77 4.84 -7.03
N PRO A 190 13.05 5.15 -6.80
CA PRO A 190 13.45 6.08 -5.74
C PRO A 190 12.86 7.47 -5.96
N GLU A 191 12.74 8.20 -4.86
CA GLU A 191 12.34 9.61 -4.90
C GLU A 191 13.27 10.41 -5.81
N GLY A 192 12.68 11.23 -6.69
CA GLY A 192 13.41 12.08 -7.63
C GLY A 192 13.99 11.37 -8.86
N LYS A 193 13.84 10.04 -8.99
CA LYS A 193 14.22 9.32 -10.22
C LYS A 193 13.12 9.46 -11.27
N GLU A 194 13.47 9.94 -12.46
CA GLU A 194 12.51 10.01 -13.57
C GLU A 194 12.37 8.63 -14.26
N PRO A 195 11.13 8.22 -14.62
CA PRO A 195 10.91 7.03 -15.44
C PRO A 195 11.44 7.24 -16.85
N THR A 196 11.84 6.16 -17.51
CA THR A 196 12.29 6.23 -18.90
C THR A 196 11.13 6.59 -19.84
N GLU A 197 11.43 7.07 -21.05
CA GLU A 197 10.38 7.34 -22.05
C GLU A 197 9.59 6.07 -22.44
N GLU A 198 10.23 4.89 -22.39
CA GLU A 198 9.56 3.61 -22.60
C GLU A 198 8.60 3.29 -21.45
N ASP A 199 9.02 3.52 -20.20
CA ASP A 199 8.17 3.31 -19.03
C ASP A 199 6.97 4.26 -19.00
N LYS A 200 7.18 5.54 -19.34
CA LYS A 200 6.09 6.52 -19.47
C LYS A 200 5.06 6.07 -20.51
N LYS A 201 5.53 5.56 -21.65
CA LYS A 201 4.65 5.04 -22.69
C LYS A 201 3.87 3.82 -22.20
N LEU A 202 4.50 2.89 -21.49
CA LEU A 202 3.81 1.73 -20.91
C LEU A 202 2.79 2.14 -19.85
N GLU A 203 3.07 3.16 -19.06
CA GLU A 203 2.14 3.74 -18.08
C GLU A 203 0.95 4.41 -18.76
N GLU A 204 1.19 5.22 -19.80
CA GLU A 204 0.12 5.84 -20.61
C GLU A 204 -0.76 4.80 -21.32
N GLU A 205 -0.20 3.66 -21.71
CA GLU A 205 -0.92 2.51 -22.27
C GLU A 205 -1.61 1.64 -21.20
N GLY A 206 -1.48 1.98 -19.91
CA GLY A 206 -2.05 1.22 -18.79
C GLY A 206 -1.41 -0.14 -18.54
N LYS A 207 -0.22 -0.41 -19.10
CA LYS A 207 0.51 -1.69 -19.00
C LYS A 207 1.54 -1.74 -17.88
N LEU A 208 1.87 -0.58 -17.31
CA LEU A 208 2.84 -0.44 -16.23
C LEU A 208 2.31 0.56 -15.20
N THR A 209 2.31 0.18 -13.94
CA THR A 209 2.06 1.12 -12.84
C THR A 209 3.39 1.59 -12.28
N ILE A 210 3.65 2.90 -12.31
CA ILE A 210 4.87 3.48 -11.73
C ILE A 210 4.55 3.96 -10.32
N SER A 211 5.43 3.62 -9.38
CA SER A 211 5.28 3.99 -7.96
C SER A 211 6.60 4.52 -7.43
N TYR A 212 6.55 5.50 -6.53
CA TYR A 212 7.73 6.16 -5.97
C TYR A 212 7.93 5.83 -4.50
N GLY A 213 9.17 5.95 -4.02
CA GLY A 213 9.53 5.80 -2.61
C GLY A 213 10.31 4.53 -2.28
N SER A 214 10.68 3.72 -3.28
CA SER A 214 11.57 2.58 -3.05
C SER A 214 13.02 3.01 -2.85
N GLY A 215 13.82 2.22 -2.14
CA GLY A 215 15.25 2.51 -1.98
C GLY A 215 16.05 2.37 -3.28
N GLN A 216 15.53 1.61 -4.24
CA GLN A 216 16.14 1.32 -5.53
C GLN A 216 15.07 1.10 -6.60
N GLU A 217 15.48 1.08 -7.87
CA GLU A 217 14.55 0.70 -8.94
C GLU A 217 14.24 -0.80 -8.87
N GLU A 218 12.96 -1.15 -8.85
CA GLU A 218 12.51 -2.55 -8.82
C GLU A 218 11.34 -2.76 -9.78
N ARG A 219 11.43 -3.77 -10.64
CA ARG A 219 10.31 -4.24 -11.45
C ARG A 219 9.72 -5.47 -10.81
N LYS A 220 8.41 -5.46 -10.56
CA LYS A 220 7.71 -6.58 -9.95
C LYS A 220 6.43 -6.90 -10.71
N LEU A 221 6.12 -8.18 -10.82
CA LEU A 221 4.83 -8.63 -11.28
C LEU A 221 3.90 -8.72 -10.07
N PHE A 222 2.89 -7.87 -10.06
CA PHE A 222 1.82 -7.88 -9.08
C PHE A 222 0.73 -8.85 -9.55
N ARG A 223 0.37 -9.81 -8.71
CA ARG A 223 -0.72 -10.74 -9.00
C ARG A 223 -1.79 -10.58 -7.95
N SER A 224 -3.03 -10.54 -8.39
CA SER A 224 -4.14 -10.27 -7.49
C SER A 224 -5.43 -10.97 -7.88
N VAL A 225 -6.28 -11.20 -6.88
CA VAL A 225 -7.65 -11.67 -7.03
C VAL A 225 -8.54 -10.81 -6.15
N SER A 226 -9.48 -10.09 -6.74
CA SER A 226 -10.45 -9.26 -6.03
C SER A 226 -11.88 -9.77 -6.16
N TRP A 227 -12.66 -9.52 -5.12
CA TRP A 227 -14.10 -9.78 -5.10
C TRP A 227 -14.78 -8.88 -4.07
N SER A 228 -16.10 -8.78 -4.16
CA SER A 228 -16.92 -8.05 -3.18
C SER A 228 -18.01 -8.97 -2.66
N GLU A 229 -18.19 -9.01 -1.35
CA GLU A 229 -19.29 -9.73 -0.70
C GLU A 229 -19.76 -8.99 0.55
N ASN A 230 -21.08 -8.94 0.77
CA ASN A 230 -21.68 -8.35 1.99
C ASN A 230 -21.23 -6.90 2.29
N GLY A 231 -20.98 -6.08 1.28
CA GLY A 231 -20.52 -4.69 1.43
C GLY A 231 -19.07 -4.56 1.87
N ILE A 232 -18.27 -5.62 1.77
CA ILE A 232 -16.82 -5.64 1.99
C ILE A 232 -16.17 -6.00 0.67
N ASP A 233 -15.17 -5.22 0.29
CA ASP A 233 -14.29 -5.51 -0.81
C ASP A 233 -13.04 -6.22 -0.29
N TYR A 234 -12.59 -7.23 -1.04
CA TYR A 234 -11.43 -8.04 -0.70
C TYR A 234 -10.45 -8.08 -1.87
N LEU A 235 -9.16 -8.21 -1.52
CA LEU A 235 -8.08 -8.46 -2.47
C LEU A 235 -7.07 -9.39 -1.84
N ILE A 236 -6.77 -10.50 -2.52
CA ILE A 236 -5.59 -11.29 -2.23
C ILE A 236 -4.54 -10.92 -3.26
N PHE A 237 -3.34 -10.54 -2.81
CA PHE A 237 -2.25 -10.21 -3.72
C PHE A 237 -0.88 -10.73 -3.29
N THR A 238 0.04 -10.72 -4.25
CA THR A 238 1.46 -11.01 -4.02
C THR A 238 2.35 -10.37 -5.08
N PHE A 239 3.58 -10.05 -4.68
CA PHE A 239 4.70 -9.77 -5.58
C PHE A 239 5.69 -10.95 -5.68
N ALA A 240 5.45 -12.03 -4.93
CA ALA A 240 6.26 -13.24 -4.99
C ALA A 240 5.92 -14.06 -6.24
N ASP A 241 6.84 -14.94 -6.63
CA ASP A 241 6.60 -15.86 -7.74
C ASP A 241 5.61 -16.96 -7.32
N LYS A 242 4.33 -16.73 -7.63
CA LYS A 242 3.21 -17.62 -7.32
C LYS A 242 2.22 -17.62 -8.48
N GLU A 243 1.60 -18.77 -8.70
CA GLU A 243 0.54 -18.93 -9.70
C GLU A 243 -0.75 -18.21 -9.30
N LEU A 244 -1.39 -17.53 -10.26
CA LEU A 244 -2.67 -16.83 -10.08
C LEU A 244 -3.79 -17.78 -9.62
N ASN A 245 -3.75 -19.04 -10.07
CA ASN A 245 -4.67 -20.11 -9.64
C ASN A 245 -4.57 -20.41 -8.13
N SER A 246 -3.39 -20.22 -7.54
CA SER A 246 -3.17 -20.41 -6.10
C SER A 246 -3.90 -19.31 -5.30
N LEU A 247 -3.76 -18.04 -5.71
CA LEU A 247 -4.47 -16.92 -5.09
C LEU A 247 -5.98 -17.06 -5.27
N THR A 248 -6.42 -17.55 -6.44
CA THR A 248 -7.83 -17.77 -6.75
C THR A 248 -8.43 -18.84 -5.84
N SER A 249 -7.69 -19.92 -5.58
CA SER A 249 -8.10 -20.95 -4.62
C SER A 249 -8.19 -20.40 -3.20
N MET A 250 -7.22 -19.56 -2.79
CA MET A 250 -7.27 -18.88 -1.48
C MET A 250 -8.48 -17.95 -1.37
N ALA A 251 -8.84 -17.22 -2.42
CA ALA A 251 -10.03 -16.36 -2.42
C ALA A 251 -11.32 -17.16 -2.22
N LYS A 252 -11.43 -18.34 -2.86
CA LYS A 252 -12.56 -19.26 -2.66
C LYS A 252 -12.64 -19.77 -1.22
N GLU A 253 -11.50 -20.07 -0.60
CA GLU A 253 -11.46 -20.46 0.82
C GLU A 253 -11.92 -19.32 1.75
N VAL A 254 -11.59 -18.06 1.43
CA VAL A 254 -12.12 -16.90 2.17
C VAL A 254 -13.64 -16.80 1.98
N ILE A 255 -14.15 -16.97 0.76
CA ILE A 255 -15.59 -16.95 0.48
C ILE A 255 -16.31 -18.05 1.27
N ASP A 256 -15.73 -19.26 1.35
CA ASP A 256 -16.31 -20.41 2.06
C ASP A 256 -16.32 -20.26 3.59
N MET A 257 -15.58 -19.30 4.14
CA MET A 257 -15.59 -18.99 5.57
C MET A 257 -16.96 -18.46 6.00
N LYS A 258 -17.44 -18.94 7.16
CA LYS A 258 -18.75 -18.58 7.75
C LYS A 258 -18.61 -17.61 8.90
#